data_AF-A0A945Q000-F1
#
_entry.id   AF-A0A945Q000-F1
#
_cell.length_a   1.000
_cell.length_b   1.000
_cell.length_c   1.000
_cell.angle_alpha   90.00
_cell.angle_beta   90.00
_cell.angle_gamma   90.00
#
_symmetry.space_group_name_H-M   'P 1'
#
loop_
_entity.id
_entity.type
_entity.pdbx_description
1 polymer ?
#
loop_
_entity_poly.entity_id
_entity_poly.type
_entity_poly.pdbx_seq_one_letter_code
_entity_poly.pdbx_strand_id
1 'polypeptide(L)'
;TTRGIGEGSENFGVRSAGTKTHRYIRNLNHTETFKNFVTRPGGDKADFWMSWIEKAKAGDALALAMTQKYQHRPAEELYDVENDPHCLKNLIDNPEYAELKGDLSTQLDAWMISQGDKGAATEALAHTRNKKFKENKRP
;
A
#
# COMPACT_ATOMS: atom_id res chain seq x y z
N THR A 1 -3.61 -5.31 5.94
CA THR A 1 -4.89 -5.32 5.24
C THR A 1 -5.62 -4.01 5.35
N THR A 2 -6.27 -3.57 4.27
CA THR A 2 -7.34 -2.56 4.33
C THR A 2 -8.70 -3.19 4.66
N ARG A 3 -8.83 -4.52 4.62
CA ARG A 3 -10.07 -5.24 4.95
C ARG A 3 -10.42 -5.03 6.43
N GLY A 4 -11.59 -4.47 6.70
CA GLY A 4 -12.01 -4.11 8.05
C GLY A 4 -11.67 -2.66 8.48
N ILE A 5 -11.00 -1.88 7.60
CA ILE A 5 -10.97 -0.42 7.69
C ILE A 5 -12.21 0.11 6.97
N GLY A 6 -12.94 1.06 7.56
CA GLY A 6 -14.30 1.44 7.12
C GLY A 6 -14.46 1.68 5.61
N GLU A 7 -13.61 2.51 5.02
CA GLU A 7 -13.59 2.83 3.57
C GLU A 7 -12.34 2.23 2.88
N GLY A 8 -11.77 1.18 3.47
CA GLY A 8 -10.62 0.48 2.93
C GLY A 8 -11.00 -0.38 1.73
N SER A 9 -10.06 -0.58 0.79
CA SER A 9 -10.24 -1.58 -0.27
C SER A 9 -10.54 -2.96 0.33
N GLU A 10 -11.25 -3.80 -0.41
CA GLU A 10 -11.61 -5.13 0.10
C GLU A 10 -10.38 -5.91 0.52
N ASN A 11 -9.30 -5.93 -0.26
CA ASN A 11 -8.14 -6.72 0.12
C ASN A 11 -6.84 -6.05 -0.34
N PHE A 12 -6.38 -4.99 0.32
CA PHE A 12 -5.07 -4.38 0.00
C PHE A 12 -4.07 -4.65 1.12
N GLY A 13 -3.35 -5.76 1.00
CA GLY A 13 -2.27 -6.14 1.90
C GLY A 13 -0.94 -5.54 1.47
N VAL A 14 -0.24 -4.90 2.39
CA VAL A 14 1.08 -4.33 2.13
C VAL A 14 2.08 -4.96 3.10
N ARG A 15 3.27 -5.24 2.58
CA ARG A 15 4.45 -5.67 3.35
C ARG A 15 5.64 -4.82 2.95
N SER A 16 6.60 -4.67 3.83
CA SER A 16 7.77 -3.84 3.55
C SER A 16 9.00 -4.34 4.30
N ALA A 17 10.14 -4.19 3.66
CA ALA A 17 11.47 -4.32 4.26
C ALA A 17 12.28 -3.06 3.91
N GLY A 18 13.38 -2.82 4.61
CA GLY A 18 14.21 -1.66 4.30
C GLY A 18 15.54 -1.66 5.01
N THR A 19 16.41 -0.80 4.52
CA THR A 19 17.67 -0.42 5.17
C THR A 19 17.51 0.97 5.80
N LYS A 20 18.62 1.58 6.23
CA LYS A 20 18.61 2.97 6.68
C LYS A 20 18.25 3.95 5.55
N THR A 21 18.63 3.63 4.32
CA THR A 21 18.53 4.54 3.17
C THR A 21 17.50 4.12 2.14
N HIS A 22 17.03 2.86 2.18
CA HIS A 22 16.09 2.34 1.18
C HIS A 22 14.87 1.69 1.82
N ARG A 23 13.71 1.89 1.19
CA ARG A 23 12.45 1.25 1.55
C ARG A 23 11.93 0.44 0.37
N TYR A 24 11.75 -0.85 0.61
CA TYR A 24 11.09 -1.78 -0.31
C TYR A 24 9.68 -2.09 0.18
N ILE A 25 8.71 -2.07 -0.73
CA ILE A 25 7.29 -2.30 -0.46
C ILE A 25 6.78 -3.37 -1.43
N ARG A 26 5.99 -4.30 -0.92
CA ARG A 26 5.27 -5.30 -1.70
C ARG A 26 3.77 -5.15 -1.48
N ASN A 27 3.04 -4.84 -2.55
CA ASN A 27 1.59 -4.70 -2.57
C ASN A 27 0.97 -6.03 -3.03
N LEU A 28 0.48 -6.82 -2.07
CA LEU A 28 0.06 -8.21 -2.27
C LEU A 28 -1.12 -8.37 -3.24
N ASN A 29 -1.95 -7.34 -3.39
CA ASN A 29 -3.07 -7.29 -4.33
C ASN A 29 -3.06 -5.97 -5.10
N HIS A 30 -1.96 -5.72 -5.83
CA HIS A 30 -1.72 -4.47 -6.56
C HIS A 30 -2.73 -4.17 -7.69
N THR A 31 -3.50 -5.17 -8.13
CA THR A 31 -4.56 -5.01 -9.13
C THR A 31 -5.78 -4.28 -8.57
N GLU A 32 -5.95 -4.29 -7.25
CA GLU A 32 -7.03 -3.57 -6.58
C GLU A 32 -6.73 -2.08 -6.49
N THR A 33 -7.76 -1.25 -6.53
CA THR A 33 -7.59 0.18 -6.26
C THR A 33 -7.45 0.41 -4.77
N PHE A 34 -6.38 1.06 -4.32
CA PHE A 34 -6.20 1.45 -2.94
C PHE A 34 -7.19 2.55 -2.54
N LYS A 35 -7.92 2.32 -1.45
CA LYS A 35 -8.92 3.24 -0.88
C LYS A 35 -8.77 3.32 0.63
N ASN A 36 -9.16 4.46 1.17
CA ASN A 36 -9.34 4.70 2.59
C ASN A 36 -10.29 5.89 2.79
N PHE A 37 -10.46 6.34 4.04
CA PHE A 37 -11.30 7.49 4.37
C PHE A 37 -10.93 8.77 3.60
N VAL A 38 -9.65 9.03 3.32
CA VAL A 38 -9.24 10.23 2.59
C VAL A 38 -9.77 10.23 1.16
N THR A 39 -9.95 9.06 0.56
CA THR A 39 -10.40 8.96 -0.85
C THR A 39 -11.89 9.20 -1.08
N ARG A 40 -12.69 9.41 -0.03
CA ARG A 40 -14.12 9.73 -0.15
C ARG A 40 -14.40 11.22 0.08
N PRO A 41 -15.51 11.76 -0.48
CA PRO A 41 -16.02 13.08 -0.09
C PRO A 41 -16.31 13.14 1.42
N GLY A 42 -15.95 14.26 2.05
CA GLY A 42 -15.99 14.41 3.52
C GLY A 42 -14.97 13.53 4.25
N GLY A 43 -13.96 13.04 3.55
CA GLY A 43 -12.93 12.12 4.05
C GLY A 43 -11.93 12.76 5.00
N ASP A 44 -11.70 14.05 4.80
CA ASP A 44 -10.89 14.92 5.65
C ASP A 44 -11.59 16.29 5.81
N LYS A 45 -11.14 17.11 6.76
CA LYS A 45 -11.81 18.38 7.10
C LYS A 45 -11.84 19.41 5.97
N ALA A 46 -10.95 19.28 4.99
CA ALA A 46 -10.79 20.24 3.91
C ALA A 46 -11.04 19.64 2.52
N ASP A 47 -11.46 18.37 2.46
CA ASP A 47 -11.64 17.60 1.23
C ASP A 47 -10.45 17.73 0.27
N PHE A 48 -9.23 17.63 0.81
CA PHE A 48 -8.01 17.77 0.03
C PHE A 48 -7.98 16.80 -1.13
N TRP A 49 -8.35 15.54 -0.91
CA TRP A 49 -8.40 14.55 -1.98
C TRP A 49 -9.32 14.97 -3.13
N MET A 50 -10.53 15.43 -2.82
CA MET A 50 -11.48 15.87 -3.84
C MET A 50 -10.95 17.10 -4.59
N SER A 51 -10.31 18.04 -3.89
CA SER A 51 -9.69 19.20 -4.54
C SER A 51 -8.59 18.80 -5.54
N TRP A 52 -7.82 17.74 -5.25
CA TRP A 52 -6.80 17.21 -6.16
C TRP A 52 -7.42 16.47 -7.35
N ILE A 53 -8.50 15.72 -7.12
CA ILE A 53 -9.27 15.08 -8.20
C ILE A 53 -9.83 16.13 -9.16
N GLU A 54 -10.39 17.24 -8.65
CA GLU A 54 -10.91 18.31 -9.50
C GLU A 54 -9.79 19.02 -10.29
N LYS A 55 -8.63 19.27 -9.68
CA LYS A 55 -7.44 19.76 -10.40
C LYS A 55 -6.99 18.81 -11.51
N ALA A 56 -6.95 17.51 -11.21
CA ALA A 56 -6.58 16.50 -12.20
C ALA A 56 -7.55 16.48 -13.40
N LYS A 57 -8.87 16.55 -13.14
CA LYS A 57 -9.89 16.67 -14.19
C LYS A 57 -9.77 17.96 -15.00
N ALA A 58 -9.34 19.05 -14.36
CA ALA A 58 -9.06 20.32 -15.02
C ALA A 58 -7.76 20.32 -15.85
N GLY A 59 -7.02 19.20 -15.90
CA GLY A 59 -5.83 19.03 -16.74
C GLY A 59 -4.50 19.26 -16.03
N ASP A 60 -4.48 19.41 -14.69
CA ASP A 60 -3.24 19.49 -13.93
C ASP A 60 -2.51 18.13 -13.93
N ALA A 61 -1.39 18.06 -14.62
CA ALA A 61 -0.61 16.83 -14.80
C ALA A 61 -0.02 16.30 -13.48
N LEU A 62 0.36 17.18 -12.55
CA LEU A 62 0.90 16.77 -11.25
C LEU A 62 -0.21 16.20 -10.38
N ALA A 63 -1.37 16.84 -10.36
CA ALA A 63 -2.52 16.35 -9.62
C ALA A 63 -2.97 14.98 -10.14
N LEU A 64 -3.00 14.81 -11.48
CA LEU A 64 -3.29 13.53 -12.11
C LEU A 64 -2.26 12.46 -11.71
N ALA A 65 -0.96 12.76 -11.81
CA ALA A 65 0.08 11.80 -11.47
C ALA A 65 0.03 11.36 -10.00
N MET A 66 -0.18 12.28 -9.06
CA MET A 66 -0.23 11.96 -7.63
C MET A 66 -1.50 11.19 -7.24
N THR A 67 -2.66 11.56 -7.78
CA THR A 67 -3.91 10.84 -7.51
C THR A 67 -3.88 9.43 -8.08
N GLN A 68 -3.35 9.25 -9.30
CA GLN A 68 -3.11 7.93 -9.89
C GLN A 68 -2.14 7.10 -9.06
N LYS A 69 -0.97 7.66 -8.69
CA LYS A 69 0.02 6.96 -7.86
C LYS A 69 -0.55 6.52 -6.51
N TYR A 70 -1.40 7.33 -5.89
CA TYR A 70 -1.97 7.02 -4.59
C TYR A 70 -2.90 5.80 -4.62
N GLN A 71 -3.75 5.71 -5.65
CA GLN A 71 -4.79 4.70 -5.81
C GLN A 71 -4.31 3.45 -6.56
N HIS A 72 -3.38 3.58 -7.51
CA HIS A 72 -2.87 2.51 -8.35
C HIS A 72 -1.39 2.29 -8.09
N ARG A 73 -1.10 1.34 -7.20
CA ARG A 73 0.27 1.03 -6.76
C ARG A 73 0.74 -0.24 -7.46
N PRO A 74 1.99 -0.30 -7.96
CA PRO A 74 2.52 -1.51 -8.60
C PRO A 74 2.73 -2.65 -7.60
N ALA A 75 3.00 -3.86 -8.08
CA ALA A 75 3.24 -5.03 -7.23
C ALA A 75 4.38 -4.81 -6.22
N GLU A 76 5.43 -4.13 -6.65
CA GLU A 76 6.62 -3.85 -5.85
C GLU A 76 7.05 -2.40 -6.06
N GLU A 77 7.59 -1.79 -5.00
CA GLU A 77 8.13 -0.43 -5.02
C GLU A 77 9.45 -0.41 -4.27
N LEU A 78 10.40 0.41 -4.74
CA LEU A 78 11.68 0.64 -4.08
C LEU A 78 11.97 2.14 -4.08
N TYR A 79 12.31 2.70 -2.93
CA TYR A 79 12.58 4.12 -2.76
C TYR A 79 13.89 4.34 -2.03
N ASP A 80 14.70 5.29 -2.51
CA ASP A 80 15.81 5.88 -1.76
C ASP A 80 15.23 6.96 -0.84
N VAL A 81 15.06 6.65 0.43
CA VAL A 81 14.42 7.54 1.41
C VAL A 81 15.38 8.60 1.96
N GLU A 82 16.69 8.47 1.67
CA GLU A 82 17.69 9.46 2.05
C GLU A 82 17.68 10.63 1.07
N ASN A 83 17.69 10.34 -0.24
CA ASN A 83 17.69 11.35 -1.29
C ASN A 83 16.30 11.73 -1.79
N ASP A 84 15.29 10.87 -1.60
CA ASP A 84 13.88 11.12 -1.93
C ASP A 84 12.99 10.82 -0.70
N PRO A 85 12.97 11.73 0.30
CA PRO A 85 12.25 11.52 1.55
C PRO A 85 10.72 11.43 1.37
N HIS A 86 10.21 11.88 0.22
CA HIS A 86 8.79 11.82 -0.12
C HIS A 86 8.43 10.58 -0.95
N CYS A 87 9.40 9.71 -1.26
CA CYS A 87 9.21 8.48 -2.02
C CYS A 87 8.47 8.74 -3.34
N LEU A 88 8.84 9.80 -4.07
CA LEU A 88 8.21 10.18 -5.33
C LEU A 88 8.73 9.36 -6.52
N LYS A 89 10.01 9.00 -6.52
CA LYS A 89 10.69 8.25 -7.59
C LYS A 89 10.81 6.78 -7.24
N ASN A 90 9.97 5.94 -7.85
CA ASN A 90 10.08 4.49 -7.71
C ASN A 90 11.29 3.97 -8.51
N LEU A 91 12.19 3.26 -7.83
CA LEU A 91 13.44 2.70 -8.36
C LEU A 91 13.32 1.20 -8.68
N ILE A 92 12.13 0.61 -8.58
CA ILE A 92 11.94 -0.85 -8.69
C ILE A 92 12.43 -1.46 -10.02
N ASP A 93 12.34 -0.68 -11.10
CA ASP A 93 12.73 -1.06 -12.46
C ASP A 93 14.16 -0.62 -12.81
N ASN A 94 14.86 0.08 -11.91
CA ASN A 94 16.24 0.49 -12.16
C ASN A 94 17.19 -0.71 -11.95
N PRO A 95 17.92 -1.15 -13.00
CA PRO A 95 18.80 -2.32 -12.92
C PRO A 95 19.96 -2.14 -11.92
N GLU A 96 20.36 -0.91 -11.61
CA GLU A 96 21.40 -0.61 -10.61
C GLU A 96 21.03 -1.13 -9.21
N TYR A 97 19.73 -1.21 -8.90
CA TYR A 97 19.23 -1.64 -7.60
C TYR A 97 18.74 -3.10 -7.59
N ALA A 98 19.04 -3.88 -8.63
CA ALA A 98 18.53 -5.25 -8.76
C ALA A 98 18.96 -6.16 -7.61
N GLU A 99 20.22 -6.07 -7.16
CA GLU A 99 20.75 -6.84 -6.03
C GLU A 99 20.06 -6.45 -4.72
N LEU A 100 20.00 -5.15 -4.41
CA LEU A 100 19.33 -4.63 -3.22
C LEU A 100 17.85 -5.05 -3.16
N LYS A 101 17.14 -5.00 -4.30
CA LYS A 101 15.76 -5.49 -4.41
C LYS A 101 15.67 -6.97 -4.06
N GLY A 102 16.56 -7.80 -4.62
CA GLY A 102 16.62 -9.23 -4.35
C GLY A 102 16.83 -9.54 -2.87
N ASP A 103 17.76 -8.84 -2.23
CA ASP A 103 18.08 -9.00 -0.81
C ASP A 103 16.91 -8.62 0.09
N LEU A 104 16.30 -7.45 -0.14
CA LEU A 104 15.16 -6.99 0.65
C LEU A 104 13.93 -7.87 0.45
N SER A 105 13.71 -8.35 -0.78
CA SER A 105 12.63 -9.29 -1.11
C SER A 105 12.81 -10.62 -0.35
N THR A 106 14.03 -11.15 -0.34
CA THR A 106 14.38 -12.39 0.37
C THR A 106 14.23 -12.24 1.89
N GLN A 107 14.71 -11.13 2.45
CA GLN A 107 14.54 -10.84 3.88
C GLN A 107 13.06 -10.72 4.27
N LEU A 108 12.25 -10.10 3.42
CA LEU A 108 10.82 -9.99 3.64
C LEU A 108 10.14 -11.36 3.63
N ASP A 109 10.49 -12.23 2.70
CA ASP A 109 9.97 -13.59 2.61
C ASP A 109 10.32 -14.42 3.86
N ALA A 110 11.60 -14.39 4.26
CA ALA A 110 12.06 -15.08 5.46
C ALA A 110 11.32 -14.60 6.72
N TRP A 111 11.13 -13.28 6.83
CA TRP A 111 10.37 -12.71 7.94
C TRP A 111 8.90 -13.13 7.89
N MET A 112 8.23 -13.04 6.75
CA MET A 112 6.84 -13.48 6.58
C MET A 112 6.66 -14.95 6.99
N ILE A 113 7.56 -15.84 6.53
CA ILE A 113 7.56 -17.26 6.92
C ILE A 113 7.68 -17.42 8.44
N SER A 114 8.60 -16.69 9.08
CA SER A 114 8.80 -16.75 10.53
C SER A 114 7.56 -16.34 11.34
N GLN A 115 6.72 -15.46 10.79
CA GLN A 115 5.48 -15.00 11.42
C GLN A 115 4.28 -15.88 11.08
N GLY A 116 4.46 -16.92 10.25
CA GLY A 116 3.36 -17.72 9.71
C GLY A 116 2.46 -16.92 8.74
N ASP A 117 3.00 -15.87 8.14
CA ASP A 117 2.29 -15.03 7.19
C ASP A 117 2.31 -15.62 5.77
N LYS A 118 1.15 -16.08 5.33
CA LYS A 118 0.88 -16.62 3.99
C LYS A 118 0.49 -15.56 2.96
N GLY A 119 0.82 -14.28 3.20
CA GLY A 119 0.54 -13.18 2.27
C GLY A 119 -0.96 -12.96 2.08
N ALA A 120 -1.42 -12.95 0.81
CA ALA A 120 -2.82 -12.67 0.48
C ALA A 120 -3.83 -13.61 1.19
N ALA A 121 -3.45 -14.86 1.46
CA ALA A 121 -4.29 -15.78 2.22
C ALA A 121 -4.46 -15.35 3.69
N THR A 122 -3.41 -14.82 4.32
CA THR A 122 -3.49 -14.23 5.67
C THR A 122 -4.42 -13.02 5.66
N GLU A 123 -4.30 -12.18 4.64
CA GLU A 123 -5.12 -10.97 4.47
C GLU A 123 -6.60 -11.36 4.27
N ALA A 124 -6.89 -12.38 3.47
CA ALA A 124 -8.23 -12.91 3.25
C ALA A 124 -8.89 -13.49 4.50
N LEU A 125 -8.10 -13.81 5.54
CA LEU A 125 -8.60 -14.30 6.83
C LEU A 125 -8.65 -13.22 7.93
N ALA A 126 -8.19 -11.98 7.67
CA ALA A 126 -8.05 -10.94 8.69
C ALA A 126 -9.33 -10.63 9.51
N HIS A 127 -10.51 -10.53 8.88
CA HIS A 127 -11.86 -10.41 9.48
C HIS A 127 -12.10 -11.37 10.64
N THR A 128 -11.62 -12.61 10.48
CA THR A 128 -11.91 -13.68 11.44
C THR A 128 -11.18 -13.46 12.77
N ARG A 129 -10.19 -12.58 12.78
CA ARG A 129 -9.39 -12.20 13.95
C ARG A 129 -9.98 -10.99 14.69
N ASN A 130 -11.00 -10.32 14.14
CA ASN A 130 -11.63 -9.17 14.76
C ASN A 130 -12.58 -9.60 15.89
N LYS A 131 -12.55 -8.90 17.04
CA LYS A 131 -13.29 -9.29 18.26
C LYS A 131 -14.80 -9.38 18.02
N LYS A 132 -15.35 -8.46 17.22
CA LYS A 132 -16.77 -8.42 16.81
C LYS A 132 -17.19 -9.61 15.94
N PHE A 133 -16.30 -10.19 15.13
CA PHE A 133 -16.63 -11.39 14.33
C PHE A 133 -16.79 -12.64 15.21
N LYS A 134 -16.06 -12.72 16.33
CA LYS A 134 -16.18 -13.82 17.30
C LYS A 134 -17.47 -13.73 18.13
N GLU A 135 -18.04 -12.54 18.31
CA GLU A 135 -19.33 -12.34 19.01
C GLU A 135 -20.52 -12.84 18.17
N ASN A 136 -20.49 -12.64 16.84
CA ASN A 136 -21.54 -13.10 15.92
C ASN A 136 -21.50 -14.62 15.62
N LYS A 137 -20.65 -15.38 16.29
CA LYS A 137 -20.51 -16.85 16.15
C LYS A 137 -20.89 -17.64 17.41
N ARG A 138 -21.42 -16.98 18.44
CA ARG A 138 -21.94 -17.70 19.62
C ARG A 138 -23.30 -18.32 19.25
N PRO A 139 -23.52 -19.61 19.58
CA PRO A 139 -24.77 -20.33 19.29
C PRO A 139 -25.98 -19.70 19.98
#